data_AF-A0AAN6GW20-F1
#
_entry.id   AF-A0AAN6GW20-F1
#
_cell.length_a   1.000
_cell.length_b   1.000
_cell.length_c   1.000
_cell.angle_alpha   90.00
_cell.angle_beta   90.00
_cell.angle_gamma   90.00
#
_symmetry.space_group_name_H-M   'P 1'
#
loop_
_entity.id
_entity.type
_entity.pdbx_description
1 polymer ?
#
loop_
_entity_poly.entity_id
_entity_poly.type
_entity_poly.pdbx_seq_one_letter_code
_entity_poly.pdbx_strand_id
1 'polypeptide(L)'
;MSSSSSSASASSSSVPAASDAQIADAFARLNALDRDRIGTWVNYLDHLDNSQYEQELLRPDPYQHPLPYSLTHSRLKQAQDSHAKNKKSDNRYSDISSWDHALLPGPYLNASYVSAFPSSSQTYIASQAPLSHTIPTFLAHLCAQDVKVLVMLTPLTEQGKKKAEPYWPQHGHAHHHHHHHHHHHHGGLASHLSNMLHRDQHQGQHAAATQSYGHHGWAVELLEEHELHAGPPQRATSSSTNQQPLPHGTRLTLRRLRIHLGSQPTKAQCETSSSGTSASTSSHASYHDVTQLHLASWPDFGTDSIDTLDSLLDWIDHAQQEAQHNGQSSSPLPPIWIHCSAGVGRSGTVIASHILRHHPQASLSSSSTPQSQLFDAAVPDREARNFLLPALAAGGENRTIDPTLVDCVATVAYLRHFRPSMVQAQQQLAMLYQHMHVAA
;
A
#
# COMPACT_ATOMS: atom_id res chain seq x y z
N MET A 1 -31.83 45.68 45.11
CA MET A 1 -32.04 45.06 43.80
C MET A 1 -30.70 44.53 43.33
N SER A 2 -30.40 43.28 43.70
CA SER A 2 -29.17 42.57 43.35
C SER A 2 -29.54 41.52 42.30
N SER A 3 -29.18 41.79 41.05
CA SER A 3 -29.46 40.93 39.90
C SER A 3 -28.48 39.76 39.86
N SER A 4 -28.98 38.57 40.15
CA SER A 4 -28.30 37.28 39.90
C SER A 4 -28.42 36.91 38.42
N SER A 5 -27.34 37.03 37.67
CA SER A 5 -27.22 36.45 36.32
C SER A 5 -26.70 35.02 36.43
N SER A 6 -27.59 34.04 36.30
CA SER A 6 -27.24 32.63 36.12
C SER A 6 -26.66 32.42 34.72
N SER A 7 -25.35 32.23 34.61
CA SER A 7 -24.71 31.73 33.40
C SER A 7 -24.99 30.24 33.26
N ALA A 8 -25.94 29.87 32.39
CA ALA A 8 -26.09 28.49 31.94
C ALA A 8 -24.88 28.15 31.06
N SER A 9 -23.96 27.34 31.60
CA SER A 9 -22.91 26.71 30.81
C SER A 9 -23.55 25.70 29.85
N ALA A 10 -23.54 26.00 28.56
CA ALA A 10 -23.83 25.02 27.53
C ALA A 10 -22.76 23.92 27.60
N SER A 11 -23.11 22.76 28.16
CA SER A 11 -22.29 21.56 28.11
C SER A 11 -22.19 21.13 26.65
N SER A 12 -21.03 21.33 26.03
CA SER A 12 -20.69 20.67 24.77
C SER A 12 -20.68 19.15 25.03
N SER A 13 -21.74 18.47 24.62
CA SER A 13 -21.81 17.01 24.68
C SER A 13 -20.84 16.44 23.65
N SER A 14 -19.57 16.25 24.03
CA SER A 14 -18.61 15.48 23.25
C SER A 14 -19.11 14.04 23.14
N VAL A 15 -19.22 13.52 21.92
CA VAL A 15 -19.50 12.09 21.70
C VAL A 15 -18.40 11.30 22.44
N PRO A 16 -18.75 10.30 23.27
CA PRO A 16 -17.75 9.53 23.97
C PRO A 16 -16.92 8.71 22.97
N ALA A 17 -15.60 8.74 23.15
CA ALA A 17 -14.66 7.92 22.39
C ALA A 17 -15.04 6.43 22.47
N ALA A 18 -14.86 5.71 21.36
CA ALA A 18 -15.06 4.28 21.29
C ALA A 18 -14.20 3.52 22.31
N SER A 19 -14.84 2.61 23.02
CA SER A 19 -14.18 1.67 23.92
C SER A 19 -13.46 0.55 23.16
N ASP A 20 -12.47 -0.09 23.81
CA ASP A 20 -11.79 -1.28 23.27
C ASP A 20 -12.77 -2.40 22.88
N ALA A 21 -13.89 -2.53 23.61
CA ALA A 21 -14.95 -3.49 23.31
C ALA A 21 -15.68 -3.18 22.00
N GLN A 22 -15.90 -1.89 21.69
CA GLN A 22 -16.50 -1.47 20.42
C GLN A 22 -15.54 -1.72 19.25
N ILE A 23 -14.25 -1.41 19.43
CA ILE A 23 -13.22 -1.70 18.42
C ILE A 23 -13.14 -3.21 18.17
N ALA A 24 -13.21 -4.02 19.22
CA ALA A 24 -13.24 -5.48 19.11
C ALA A 24 -14.48 -5.99 18.37
N ASP A 25 -15.68 -5.50 18.68
CA ASP A 25 -16.92 -5.91 17.99
C ASP A 25 -16.90 -5.48 16.52
N ALA A 26 -16.47 -4.25 16.23
CA ALA A 26 -16.30 -3.75 14.88
C ALA A 26 -15.35 -4.64 14.06
N PHE A 27 -14.19 -4.98 14.63
CA PHE A 27 -13.24 -5.89 14.01
C PHE A 27 -13.82 -7.31 13.79
N ALA A 28 -14.56 -7.84 14.76
CA ALA A 28 -15.21 -9.14 14.67
C ALA A 28 -16.25 -9.19 13.53
N ARG A 29 -17.02 -8.11 13.35
CA ARG A 29 -17.99 -7.98 12.26
C ARG A 29 -17.33 -7.83 10.91
N LEU A 30 -16.27 -7.05 10.77
CA LEU A 30 -15.49 -6.98 9.53
C LEU A 30 -15.00 -8.38 9.12
N ASN A 31 -14.51 -9.18 10.07
CA ASN A 31 -14.10 -10.56 9.80
C ASN A 31 -15.27 -11.49 9.47
N ALA A 32 -16.43 -11.30 10.09
CA ALA A 32 -17.63 -12.07 9.76
C ALA A 32 -18.11 -11.76 8.33
N LEU A 33 -18.08 -10.49 7.91
CA LEU A 33 -18.44 -10.07 6.56
C LEU A 33 -17.49 -10.67 5.51
N ASP A 34 -16.19 -10.68 5.76
CA ASP A 34 -15.23 -11.34 4.86
C ASP A 34 -15.49 -12.85 4.75
N ARG A 35 -15.75 -13.53 5.88
CA ARG A 35 -16.06 -14.97 5.89
C ARG A 35 -17.35 -15.26 5.13
N ASP A 36 -18.37 -14.44 5.31
CA ASP A 36 -19.65 -14.58 4.61
C ASP A 36 -19.47 -14.40 3.10
N ARG A 37 -18.77 -13.36 2.65
CA ARG A 37 -18.43 -13.15 1.23
C ARG A 37 -17.69 -14.36 0.64
N ILE A 38 -16.69 -14.89 1.36
CA ILE A 38 -15.95 -16.08 0.94
C ILE A 38 -16.89 -17.30 0.88
N GLY A 39 -17.74 -17.50 1.88
CA GLY A 39 -18.66 -18.63 1.97
C GLY A 39 -19.73 -18.61 0.87
N THR A 40 -20.41 -17.48 0.70
CA THR A 40 -21.41 -17.25 -0.35
C THR A 40 -20.81 -17.47 -1.75
N TRP A 41 -19.58 -17.01 -1.97
CA TRP A 41 -18.91 -17.24 -3.25
C TRP A 41 -18.55 -18.72 -3.48
N VAL A 42 -18.03 -19.41 -2.47
CA VAL A 42 -17.73 -20.85 -2.56
C VAL A 42 -19.00 -21.63 -2.87
N ASN A 43 -20.09 -21.33 -2.16
CA ASN A 43 -21.38 -21.95 -2.42
C ASN A 43 -21.86 -21.67 -3.85
N TYR A 44 -21.77 -20.42 -4.32
CA TYR A 44 -22.14 -20.07 -5.70
C TYR A 44 -21.35 -20.90 -6.73
N LEU A 45 -20.03 -21.03 -6.57
CA LEU A 45 -19.19 -21.84 -7.45
C LEU A 45 -19.57 -23.33 -7.44
N ASP A 46 -19.88 -23.90 -6.27
CA ASP A 46 -20.27 -25.31 -6.16
C ASP A 46 -21.59 -25.63 -6.90
N HIS A 47 -22.41 -24.60 -7.18
CA HIS A 47 -23.70 -24.73 -7.86
C HIS A 47 -23.69 -24.29 -9.32
N LEU A 48 -22.59 -23.71 -9.81
CA LEU A 48 -22.45 -23.37 -11.23
C LEU A 48 -22.09 -24.61 -12.06
N ASP A 49 -22.86 -24.85 -13.13
CA ASP A 49 -22.44 -25.76 -14.18
C ASP A 49 -21.43 -25.08 -15.12
N ASN A 50 -20.63 -25.88 -15.85
CA ASN A 50 -19.58 -25.38 -16.74
C ASN A 50 -20.09 -24.43 -17.85
N SER A 51 -21.35 -24.56 -18.28
CA SER A 51 -21.92 -23.75 -19.37
C SER A 51 -22.43 -22.39 -18.88
N GLN A 52 -22.96 -22.33 -17.65
CA GLN A 52 -23.35 -21.09 -16.99
C GLN A 52 -22.11 -20.28 -16.59
N TYR A 53 -21.03 -20.96 -16.20
CA TYR A 53 -19.74 -20.35 -15.90
C TYR A 53 -19.18 -19.52 -17.09
N GLU A 54 -19.19 -20.07 -18.31
CA GLU A 54 -18.71 -19.37 -19.51
C GLU A 54 -19.58 -18.16 -19.88
N GLN A 55 -20.90 -18.23 -19.63
CA GLN A 55 -21.81 -17.12 -19.88
C GLN A 55 -21.66 -16.00 -18.85
N GLU A 56 -21.35 -16.33 -17.59
CA GLU A 56 -21.15 -15.35 -16.53
C GLU A 56 -19.87 -14.53 -16.74
N LEU A 57 -18.82 -15.14 -17.32
CA LEU A 57 -17.61 -14.44 -17.75
C LEU A 57 -17.86 -13.33 -18.79
N LEU A 58 -19.00 -13.37 -19.47
CA LEU A 58 -19.34 -12.47 -20.58
C LEU A 58 -20.39 -11.40 -20.21
N ARG A 59 -20.94 -11.43 -18.98
CA ARG A 59 -21.90 -10.41 -18.55
C ARG A 59 -21.21 -9.03 -18.44
N PRO A 60 -21.89 -7.92 -18.77
CA PRO A 60 -21.39 -6.56 -18.51
C PRO A 60 -21.62 -6.12 -17.06
N ASP A 61 -20.67 -5.38 -16.49
CA ASP A 61 -20.72 -4.90 -15.10
C ASP A 61 -21.75 -3.77 -14.92
N PRO A 62 -22.68 -3.86 -13.94
CA PRO A 62 -23.49 -2.71 -13.54
C PRO A 62 -22.67 -1.53 -12.96
N TYR A 63 -21.40 -1.72 -12.57
CA TYR A 63 -20.52 -0.70 -11.98
C TYR A 63 -19.37 -0.20 -12.89
N GLN A 64 -19.40 -0.47 -14.20
CA GLN A 64 -18.39 -0.01 -15.18
C GLN A 64 -16.92 -0.37 -14.87
N HIS A 65 -16.66 -1.45 -14.14
CA HIS A 65 -15.35 -2.07 -14.02
C HIS A 65 -15.37 -3.51 -14.58
N PRO A 66 -14.28 -4.01 -15.17
CA PRO A 66 -14.28 -5.35 -15.76
C PRO A 66 -14.65 -6.41 -14.70
N LEU A 67 -15.76 -7.13 -14.95
CA LEU A 67 -16.19 -8.34 -14.23
C LEU A 67 -15.12 -9.46 -14.32
N PRO A 68 -15.27 -10.58 -13.61
CA PRO A 68 -15.14 -10.73 -12.17
C PRO A 68 -14.26 -11.95 -11.97
N TYR A 69 -12.94 -11.83 -11.95
CA TYR A 69 -12.21 -13.07 -11.73
C TYR A 69 -12.56 -13.63 -10.30
N SER A 70 -13.08 -12.89 -9.32
CA SER A 70 -13.58 -13.39 -8.01
C SER A 70 -13.10 -14.78 -7.49
N LEU A 71 -11.98 -14.94 -6.76
CA LEU A 71 -11.41 -16.21 -6.26
C LEU A 71 -11.27 -17.37 -7.27
N THR A 72 -11.60 -17.14 -8.53
CA THR A 72 -11.96 -18.16 -9.53
C THR A 72 -10.69 -18.64 -10.18
N HIS A 73 -9.72 -17.77 -10.45
CA HIS A 73 -8.51 -18.23 -11.11
C HIS A 73 -7.55 -19.01 -10.19
N SER A 74 -7.62 -18.78 -8.88
CA SER A 74 -6.79 -19.45 -7.87
C SER A 74 -7.31 -20.85 -7.53
N ARG A 75 -8.64 -21.05 -7.56
CA ARG A 75 -9.29 -22.34 -7.25
C ARG A 75 -9.69 -23.14 -8.48
N LEU A 76 -10.24 -22.55 -9.55
CA LEU A 76 -10.68 -23.33 -10.74
C LEU A 76 -9.54 -23.89 -11.59
N LYS A 77 -8.36 -23.26 -11.60
CA LYS A 77 -7.23 -23.86 -12.31
C LYS A 77 -6.77 -25.18 -11.65
N GLN A 78 -7.03 -25.39 -10.35
CA GLN A 78 -6.72 -26.66 -9.67
C GLN A 78 -7.49 -27.86 -10.23
N ALA A 79 -8.59 -27.64 -10.97
CA ALA A 79 -9.45 -28.72 -11.43
C ALA A 79 -9.18 -29.20 -12.87
N GLN A 80 -8.61 -28.39 -13.78
CA GLN A 80 -8.65 -28.74 -15.22
C GLN A 80 -7.38 -28.51 -16.07
N ASP A 81 -6.36 -27.77 -15.62
CA ASP A 81 -5.18 -27.48 -16.46
C ASP A 81 -3.86 -28.08 -15.93
N SER A 82 -3.14 -28.78 -16.79
CA SER A 82 -1.76 -29.23 -16.52
C SER A 82 -0.78 -28.05 -16.30
N HIS A 83 -1.11 -26.85 -16.80
CA HIS A 83 -0.43 -25.57 -16.56
C HIS A 83 -0.86 -24.83 -15.28
N ALA A 84 -1.74 -25.41 -14.47
CA ALA A 84 -2.22 -24.82 -13.21
C ALA A 84 -1.39 -25.16 -11.98
N LYS A 85 -0.52 -26.16 -12.09
CA LYS A 85 0.34 -26.62 -11.00
C LYS A 85 1.25 -25.50 -10.44
N ASN A 86 1.50 -24.44 -11.22
CA ASN A 86 2.37 -23.32 -10.83
C ASN A 86 1.67 -22.16 -10.08
N LYS A 87 0.34 -21.99 -10.11
CA LYS A 87 -0.29 -20.82 -9.46
C LYS A 87 -0.34 -20.92 -7.92
N LYS A 88 -0.34 -22.15 -7.38
CA LYS A 88 -0.21 -22.38 -5.93
C LYS A 88 1.20 -22.01 -5.43
N SER A 89 2.21 -22.08 -6.29
CA SER A 89 3.57 -21.64 -5.95
C SER A 89 3.75 -20.12 -6.05
N ASP A 90 2.91 -19.41 -6.81
CA ASP A 90 3.01 -17.94 -6.96
C ASP A 90 2.46 -17.18 -5.74
N ASN A 91 1.68 -17.85 -4.88
CA ASN A 91 1.18 -17.29 -3.62
C ASN A 91 2.12 -17.62 -2.46
N ARG A 92 2.56 -16.61 -1.72
CA ARG A 92 3.40 -16.78 -0.52
C ARG A 92 2.66 -17.52 0.60
N TYR A 93 1.35 -17.29 0.71
CA TYR A 93 0.46 -17.92 1.69
C TYR A 93 -0.74 -18.52 0.96
N SER A 94 -1.04 -19.78 1.23
CA SER A 94 -2.11 -20.51 0.51
C SER A 94 -3.52 -20.03 0.84
N ASP A 95 -3.68 -19.39 2.00
CA ASP A 95 -4.92 -18.87 2.55
C ASP A 95 -5.15 -17.38 2.24
N ILE A 96 -4.18 -16.70 1.61
CA ILE A 96 -4.28 -15.30 1.21
C ILE A 96 -4.24 -15.19 -0.32
N SER A 97 -5.32 -14.67 -0.91
CA SER A 97 -5.43 -14.43 -2.35
C SER A 97 -6.17 -13.12 -2.61
N SER A 98 -5.86 -12.48 -3.73
CA SER A 98 -6.61 -11.31 -4.20
C SER A 98 -8.05 -11.69 -4.55
N TRP A 99 -8.99 -10.76 -4.35
CA TRP A 99 -10.26 -10.84 -5.06
C TRP A 99 -10.01 -10.53 -6.51
N ASP A 100 -10.52 -11.37 -7.39
CA ASP A 100 -9.92 -11.25 -8.70
C ASP A 100 -10.57 -10.18 -9.60
N HIS A 101 -11.72 -9.61 -9.24
CA HIS A 101 -12.18 -8.34 -9.86
C HIS A 101 -11.17 -7.20 -9.60
N ALA A 102 -10.30 -7.36 -8.60
CA ALA A 102 -9.22 -6.45 -8.27
C ALA A 102 -7.86 -6.94 -8.79
N LEU A 103 -7.75 -8.02 -9.58
CA LEU A 103 -6.46 -8.43 -10.16
C LEU A 103 -5.92 -7.34 -11.10
N LEU A 104 -4.60 -7.23 -11.12
CA LEU A 104 -3.91 -6.39 -12.11
C LEU A 104 -4.07 -6.99 -13.52
N PRO A 105 -4.25 -6.18 -14.55
CA PRO A 105 -4.29 -6.67 -15.93
C PRO A 105 -2.92 -7.23 -16.33
N GLY A 106 -2.88 -8.46 -16.85
CA GLY A 106 -1.65 -9.12 -17.30
C GLY A 106 -1.35 -10.44 -16.56
N PRO A 107 -0.09 -10.89 -16.52
CA PRO A 107 0.30 -12.12 -15.85
C PRO A 107 -0.06 -12.08 -14.35
N TYR A 108 -0.46 -13.25 -13.83
CA TYR A 108 -0.90 -13.36 -12.44
C TYR A 108 0.21 -12.95 -11.45
N LEU A 109 -0.19 -12.10 -10.51
CA LEU A 109 0.55 -11.76 -9.31
C LEU A 109 -0.48 -11.64 -8.19
N ASN A 110 -0.16 -12.11 -6.98
CA ASN A 110 -1.03 -11.92 -5.82
C ASN A 110 -0.96 -10.46 -5.32
N ALA A 111 -1.64 -9.61 -6.08
CA ALA A 111 -1.79 -8.18 -5.90
C ALA A 111 -3.25 -7.79 -6.21
N SER A 112 -3.75 -6.77 -5.53
CA SER A 112 -5.08 -6.21 -5.74
C SER A 112 -4.94 -4.73 -6.07
N TYR A 113 -5.52 -4.29 -7.18
CA TYR A 113 -5.79 -2.89 -7.45
C TYR A 113 -6.93 -2.42 -6.55
N VAL A 114 -6.70 -1.35 -5.80
CA VAL A 114 -7.68 -0.71 -4.93
C VAL A 114 -8.05 0.61 -5.58
N SER A 115 -9.28 0.69 -6.09
CA SER A 115 -9.82 1.91 -6.70
C SER A 115 -9.88 3.05 -5.69
N ALA A 116 -9.88 4.28 -6.20
CA ALA A 116 -9.85 5.47 -5.37
C ALA A 116 -11.04 5.50 -4.42
N PHE A 117 -10.76 5.75 -3.14
CA PHE A 117 -11.80 5.90 -2.13
C PHE A 117 -12.75 7.05 -2.52
N PRO A 118 -14.06 7.02 -2.21
CA PRO A 118 -15.03 7.99 -2.75
C PRO A 118 -14.66 9.48 -2.57
N SER A 119 -13.90 9.83 -1.55
CA SER A 119 -13.43 11.21 -1.27
C SER A 119 -12.01 11.51 -1.78
N SER A 120 -11.40 10.62 -2.55
CA SER A 120 -10.00 10.68 -2.98
C SER A 120 -9.86 10.38 -4.47
N SER A 121 -8.78 10.86 -5.09
CA SER A 121 -8.36 10.45 -6.43
C SER A 121 -7.20 9.46 -6.40
N GLN A 122 -6.63 9.19 -5.22
CA GLN A 122 -5.49 8.31 -5.07
C GLN A 122 -5.92 6.85 -5.13
N THR A 123 -5.25 6.07 -5.97
CA THR A 123 -5.44 4.62 -6.11
C THR A 123 -4.25 3.87 -5.50
N TYR A 124 -4.43 2.58 -5.19
CA TYR A 124 -3.38 1.78 -4.56
C TYR A 124 -3.26 0.41 -5.20
N ILE A 125 -2.11 -0.22 -5.02
CA ILE A 125 -1.93 -1.65 -5.27
C ILE A 125 -1.45 -2.30 -3.98
N ALA A 126 -2.23 -3.24 -3.44
CA ALA A 126 -1.88 -4.01 -2.25
C ALA A 126 -1.45 -5.42 -2.66
N SER A 127 -0.26 -5.87 -2.27
CA SER A 127 0.28 -7.16 -2.73
C SER A 127 1.09 -7.90 -1.66
N GLN A 128 1.28 -9.20 -1.85
CA GLN A 128 2.30 -9.95 -1.11
C GLN A 128 3.72 -9.44 -1.46
N ALA A 129 4.70 -9.67 -0.59
CA ALA A 129 6.10 -9.54 -1.00
C ALA A 129 6.41 -10.57 -2.10
N PRO A 130 7.03 -10.14 -3.22
CA PRO A 130 7.32 -11.04 -4.34
C PRO A 130 8.16 -12.23 -3.88
N LEU A 131 7.93 -13.38 -4.51
CA LEU A 131 8.72 -14.61 -4.38
C LEU A 131 9.83 -14.57 -5.44
N SER A 132 10.90 -15.35 -5.27
CA SER A 132 12.06 -15.26 -6.16
C SER A 132 11.70 -15.47 -7.63
N HIS A 133 10.75 -16.37 -7.92
CA HIS A 133 10.26 -16.64 -9.26
C HIS A 133 9.20 -15.64 -9.76
N THR A 134 8.56 -14.86 -8.87
CA THR A 134 7.57 -13.85 -9.25
C THR A 134 8.15 -12.43 -9.33
N ILE A 135 9.42 -12.22 -8.98
CA ILE A 135 10.08 -10.89 -9.08
C ILE A 135 9.97 -10.32 -10.50
N PRO A 136 10.26 -11.06 -11.59
CA PRO A 136 10.11 -10.51 -12.95
C PRO A 136 8.68 -10.01 -13.25
N THR A 137 7.65 -10.75 -12.84
CA THR A 137 6.25 -10.33 -12.99
C THR A 137 5.93 -9.10 -12.14
N PHE A 138 6.47 -9.04 -10.91
CA PHE A 138 6.34 -7.88 -10.05
C PHE A 138 6.97 -6.62 -10.68
N LEU A 139 8.20 -6.71 -11.20
CA LEU A 139 8.86 -5.61 -11.90
C LEU A 139 8.08 -5.16 -13.14
N ALA A 140 7.56 -6.10 -13.92
CA ALA A 140 6.71 -5.81 -15.08
C ALA A 140 5.46 -5.02 -14.69
N HIS A 141 4.80 -5.37 -13.58
CA HIS A 141 3.64 -4.64 -13.09
C HIS A 141 3.98 -3.26 -12.52
N LEU A 142 5.13 -3.08 -11.86
CA LEU A 142 5.58 -1.74 -11.44
C LEU A 142 5.69 -0.78 -12.64
N CYS A 143 6.25 -1.26 -13.76
CA CYS A 143 6.34 -0.48 -14.99
C CYS A 143 4.97 -0.29 -15.67
N ALA A 144 4.19 -1.37 -15.82
CA ALA A 144 2.92 -1.33 -16.56
C ALA A 144 1.85 -0.46 -15.89
N GLN A 145 1.87 -0.39 -14.55
CA GLN A 145 0.96 0.43 -13.74
C GLN A 145 1.54 1.83 -13.42
N ASP A 146 2.67 2.19 -14.03
CA ASP A 146 3.36 3.47 -13.85
C ASP A 146 3.68 3.83 -12.38
N VAL A 147 4.03 2.84 -11.56
CA VAL A 147 4.21 3.03 -10.11
C VAL A 147 5.41 3.92 -9.81
N LYS A 148 5.18 5.06 -9.16
CA LYS A 148 6.27 5.97 -8.75
C LYS A 148 6.71 5.79 -7.30
N VAL A 149 5.81 5.32 -6.43
CA VAL A 149 6.05 5.12 -5.00
C VAL A 149 5.73 3.67 -4.64
N LEU A 150 6.72 2.99 -4.08
CA LEU A 150 6.65 1.61 -3.60
C LEU A 150 6.94 1.56 -2.10
N VAL A 151 6.03 1.00 -1.31
CA VAL A 151 6.16 0.93 0.14
C VAL A 151 6.31 -0.54 0.58
N MET A 152 7.42 -0.85 1.26
CA MET A 152 7.76 -2.17 1.79
C MET A 152 7.71 -2.13 3.32
N LEU A 153 6.78 -2.88 3.91
CA LEU A 153 6.46 -2.81 5.35
C LEU A 153 6.94 -4.05 6.13
N THR A 154 8.00 -4.71 5.67
CA THR A 154 8.51 -5.92 6.32
C THR A 154 10.02 -6.05 6.10
N PRO A 155 10.78 -6.49 7.11
CA PRO A 155 12.14 -6.96 6.84
C PRO A 155 12.11 -8.21 5.95
N LEU A 156 13.27 -8.59 5.39
CA LEU A 156 13.40 -9.81 4.57
C LEU A 156 13.10 -11.08 5.37
N THR A 157 13.54 -11.10 6.63
CA THR A 157 13.34 -12.21 7.57
C THR A 157 12.88 -11.66 8.92
N GLU A 158 11.95 -12.37 9.55
CA GLU A 158 11.35 -12.01 10.84
C GLU A 158 11.19 -13.30 11.65
N GLN A 159 11.74 -13.34 12.86
CA GLN A 159 11.75 -14.55 13.71
C GLN A 159 12.20 -15.83 12.96
N GLY A 160 13.23 -15.70 12.12
CA GLY A 160 13.75 -16.82 11.30
C GLY A 160 12.87 -17.23 10.12
N LYS A 161 11.69 -16.63 9.93
CA LYS A 161 10.80 -16.88 8.80
C LYS A 161 11.03 -15.84 7.71
N LYS A 162 11.18 -16.32 6.47
CA LYS A 162 11.33 -15.45 5.30
C LYS A 162 10.01 -14.73 5.01
N LYS A 163 10.03 -13.40 5.05
CA LYS A 163 8.85 -12.55 4.80
C LYS A 163 8.86 -11.90 3.43
N ALA A 164 10.04 -11.64 2.87
CA ALA A 164 10.23 -11.03 1.55
C ALA A 164 11.52 -11.50 0.88
N GLU A 165 11.59 -11.34 -0.44
CA GLU A 165 12.83 -11.44 -1.20
C GLU A 165 13.40 -10.04 -1.47
N PRO A 166 14.73 -9.88 -1.54
CA PRO A 166 15.30 -8.67 -2.09
C PRO A 166 15.06 -8.63 -3.61
N TYR A 167 14.35 -7.60 -4.05
CA TYR A 167 14.10 -7.30 -5.47
C TYR A 167 14.85 -6.04 -5.93
N TRP A 168 15.91 -5.68 -5.20
CA TRP A 168 16.88 -4.64 -5.52
C TRP A 168 18.31 -5.16 -5.28
N PRO A 169 19.33 -4.55 -5.89
CA PRO A 169 20.74 -4.87 -5.65
C PRO A 169 21.11 -4.75 -4.17
N GLN A 170 21.64 -5.81 -3.57
CA GLN A 170 22.17 -5.76 -2.21
C GLN A 170 23.68 -5.45 -2.24
N HIS A 171 24.14 -4.51 -1.40
CA HIS A 171 25.56 -4.30 -1.18
C HIS A 171 26.19 -5.58 -0.61
N GLY A 172 27.05 -6.27 -1.39
CA GLY A 172 27.82 -7.42 -0.89
C GLY A 172 27.96 -8.65 -1.81
N HIS A 173 27.37 -8.68 -3.00
CA HIS A 173 27.61 -9.75 -3.98
C HIS A 173 28.37 -9.25 -5.21
N ALA A 174 29.44 -8.47 -5.00
CA ALA A 174 30.52 -8.47 -5.97
C ALA A 174 31.13 -9.88 -5.92
N HIS A 175 30.99 -10.66 -6.98
CA HIS A 175 31.80 -11.86 -7.17
C HIS A 175 33.27 -11.43 -7.14
N HIS A 176 33.92 -11.55 -5.98
CA HIS A 176 35.34 -11.33 -5.84
C HIS A 176 36.09 -12.46 -6.57
N HIS A 177 36.36 -12.26 -7.86
CA HIS A 177 37.55 -12.84 -8.46
C HIS A 177 38.75 -12.25 -7.72
N HIS A 178 39.30 -13.02 -6.79
CA HIS A 178 40.51 -12.69 -6.06
C HIS A 178 41.67 -12.51 -7.06
N HIS A 179 42.07 -11.26 -7.28
CA HIS A 179 43.47 -10.94 -7.60
C HIS A 179 43.99 -10.06 -6.47
N HIS A 180 44.80 -10.68 -5.61
CA HIS A 180 45.52 -10.02 -4.54
C HIS A 180 46.59 -9.10 -5.13
N HIS A 181 46.46 -7.80 -4.88
CA HIS A 181 47.63 -6.93 -4.76
C HIS A 181 47.51 -6.07 -3.51
N HIS A 182 48.43 -6.34 -2.58
CA HIS A 182 48.67 -5.58 -1.37
C HIS A 182 49.34 -4.24 -1.71
N HIS A 183 48.87 -3.15 -1.10
CA HIS A 183 49.77 -2.10 -0.65
C HIS A 183 49.25 -1.40 0.61
N HIS A 184 50.13 -1.32 1.60
CA HIS A 184 50.03 -0.55 2.84
C HIS A 184 50.19 0.95 2.57
N HIS A 185 49.53 1.81 3.37
CA HIS A 185 50.19 2.95 4.02
C HIS A 185 49.36 3.54 5.19
N HIS A 186 50.11 4.19 6.09
CA HIS A 186 49.82 4.63 7.47
C HIS A 186 49.59 6.15 7.58
N GLY A 187 48.92 6.57 8.67
CA GLY A 187 48.99 7.92 9.29
C GLY A 187 47.89 8.89 8.83
N GLY A 188 47.32 9.81 9.62
CA GLY A 188 47.61 10.37 10.94
C GLY A 188 46.67 11.59 11.14
N LEU A 189 46.51 12.03 12.38
CA LEU A 189 45.39 12.84 12.93
C LEU A 189 45.37 14.36 12.60
N ALA A 190 44.12 14.88 12.58
CA ALA A 190 43.62 16.18 13.09
C ALA A 190 43.98 17.54 12.41
N SER A 191 42.95 18.28 11.96
CA SER A 191 42.50 19.57 12.56
C SER A 191 41.45 20.37 11.74
N HIS A 192 40.42 20.83 12.45
CA HIS A 192 39.68 22.10 12.34
C HIS A 192 38.77 22.44 11.13
N LEU A 193 37.47 22.21 11.36
CA LEU A 193 36.33 23.17 11.36
C LEU A 193 36.36 24.46 10.51
N SER A 194 35.22 24.64 9.83
CA SER A 194 34.66 25.83 9.18
C SER A 194 35.01 26.10 7.71
N ASN A 195 34.24 25.44 6.83
CA ASN A 195 33.57 26.08 5.69
C ASN A 195 32.37 25.21 5.27
N MET A 196 31.36 25.24 6.14
CA MET A 196 30.16 24.43 6.12
C MET A 196 29.04 25.19 5.39
N LEU A 197 29.11 25.33 4.06
CA LEU A 197 27.90 25.58 3.24
C LEU A 197 28.02 25.41 1.73
N HIS A 198 29.19 25.25 1.07
CA HIS A 198 29.25 25.20 -0.41
C HIS A 198 30.20 24.14 -1.03
N ARG A 199 30.49 23.03 -0.34
CA ARG A 199 31.37 22.00 -0.93
C ARG A 199 31.20 20.60 -0.33
N ASP A 200 30.13 19.90 -0.72
CA ASP A 200 30.03 18.43 -0.60
C ASP A 200 29.40 17.84 -1.86
N GLN A 201 30.09 18.05 -2.99
CA GLN A 201 29.80 17.36 -4.25
C GLN A 201 30.68 16.12 -4.48
N HIS A 202 31.45 15.67 -3.47
CA HIS A 202 32.24 14.45 -3.60
C HIS A 202 32.38 13.69 -2.28
N GLN A 203 31.39 12.85 -1.95
CA GLN A 203 31.61 11.56 -1.30
C GLN A 203 30.42 10.65 -1.57
N GLY A 204 30.68 9.55 -2.29
CA GLY A 204 29.68 8.50 -2.57
C GLY A 204 29.29 8.30 -4.03
N GLN A 205 30.18 8.48 -5.02
CA GLN A 205 30.02 7.74 -6.29
C GLN A 205 30.30 6.25 -6.03
N HIS A 206 29.39 5.58 -5.32
CA HIS A 206 29.27 4.14 -5.44
C HIS A 206 28.74 3.89 -6.85
N ALA A 207 29.49 3.14 -7.66
CA ALA A 207 29.00 2.70 -8.96
C ALA A 207 27.60 2.10 -8.77
N ALA A 208 26.62 2.56 -9.54
CA ALA A 208 25.24 2.12 -9.41
C ALA A 208 25.19 0.59 -9.50
N ALA A 209 24.85 -0.05 -8.37
CA ALA A 209 24.79 -1.51 -8.33
C ALA A 209 23.61 -1.95 -9.21
N THR A 210 23.82 -2.93 -10.08
CA THR A 210 22.76 -3.47 -10.95
C THR A 210 22.61 -4.97 -10.70
N GLN A 211 21.37 -5.44 -10.57
CA GLN A 211 21.03 -6.85 -10.39
C GLN A 211 20.00 -7.29 -11.43
N SER A 212 20.30 -8.38 -12.13
CA SER A 212 19.39 -8.99 -13.11
C SER A 212 18.43 -9.98 -12.44
N TYR A 213 17.21 -10.07 -12.97
CA TYR A 213 16.14 -10.95 -12.49
C TYR A 213 15.59 -11.82 -13.62
N GLY A 214 15.82 -13.13 -13.54
CA GLY A 214 15.37 -14.09 -14.56
C GLY A 214 16.16 -13.99 -15.88
N HIS A 215 15.60 -14.58 -16.94
CA HIS A 215 16.28 -14.70 -18.24
C HIS A 215 15.80 -13.70 -19.30
N HIS A 216 14.82 -12.85 -18.97
CA HIS A 216 14.17 -11.95 -19.93
C HIS A 216 14.71 -10.52 -19.89
N GLY A 217 15.93 -10.32 -19.39
CA GLY A 217 16.58 -9.00 -19.41
C GLY A 217 16.05 -7.99 -18.39
N TRP A 218 15.20 -8.39 -17.43
CA TRP A 218 14.84 -7.51 -16.31
C TRP A 218 16.06 -7.26 -15.44
N ALA A 219 16.33 -6.00 -15.15
CA ALA A 219 17.37 -5.60 -14.22
C ALA A 219 16.92 -4.40 -13.38
N VAL A 220 17.39 -4.33 -12.15
CA VAL A 220 17.18 -3.19 -11.26
C VAL A 220 18.55 -2.59 -10.94
N GLU A 221 18.65 -1.29 -11.16
CA GLU A 221 19.80 -0.46 -10.82
C GLU A 221 19.45 0.36 -9.57
N LEU A 222 20.33 0.34 -8.57
CA LEU A 222 20.23 1.15 -7.37
C LEU A 222 20.91 2.50 -7.63
N LEU A 223 20.10 3.57 -7.74
CA LEU A 223 20.59 4.92 -8.02
C LEU A 223 21.03 5.62 -6.72
N GLU A 224 20.24 5.50 -5.66
CA GLU A 224 20.56 6.04 -4.33
C GLU A 224 19.91 5.19 -3.23
N GLU A 225 20.53 5.16 -2.06
CA GLU A 225 20.01 4.55 -0.83
C GLU A 225 20.31 5.46 0.36
N HIS A 226 19.30 5.78 1.16
CA HIS A 226 19.42 6.63 2.33
C HIS A 226 18.65 6.00 3.50
N GLU A 227 19.34 5.75 4.62
CA GLU A 227 18.64 5.52 5.89
C GLU A 227 18.11 6.86 6.40
N LEU A 228 16.81 6.92 6.63
CA LEU A 228 16.13 8.14 7.05
C LEU A 228 16.20 8.24 8.57
N HIS A 229 16.52 9.43 9.07
CA HIS A 229 16.61 9.72 10.50
C HIS A 229 15.67 10.84 10.94
N ALA A 230 15.01 11.50 9.98
CA ALA A 230 14.03 12.55 10.22
C ALA A 230 12.89 12.47 9.19
N GLY A 231 11.82 13.23 9.43
CA GLY A 231 10.74 13.45 8.46
C GLY A 231 11.23 14.17 7.19
N PRO A 232 10.38 14.22 6.13
CA PRO A 232 10.76 14.83 4.86
C PRO A 232 11.04 16.34 4.99
N PRO A 233 11.81 16.92 4.06
CA PRO A 233 12.07 18.36 4.05
C PRO A 233 10.78 19.15 3.82
N GLN A 234 10.50 20.12 4.69
CA GLN A 234 9.40 21.06 4.50
C GLN A 234 9.73 22.01 3.34
N ARG A 235 8.73 22.38 2.53
CA ARG A 235 8.91 23.41 1.49
C ARG A 235 9.39 24.72 2.14
N ALA A 236 10.28 25.43 1.44
CA ALA A 236 11.00 26.62 1.90
C ALA A 236 10.12 27.87 2.14
N THR A 237 9.02 27.75 2.87
CA THR A 237 8.14 28.88 3.23
C THR A 237 8.35 29.34 4.67
N SER A 238 9.15 28.64 5.48
CA SER A 238 9.50 29.04 6.85
C SER A 238 11.02 29.03 7.02
N SER A 239 11.56 30.02 7.73
CA SER A 239 12.99 30.22 7.99
C SER A 239 13.61 29.20 8.97
N SER A 240 13.00 28.01 9.11
CA SER A 240 13.40 26.95 10.04
C SER A 240 13.33 25.61 9.30
N THR A 241 14.49 25.06 8.93
CA THR A 241 14.65 23.75 8.30
C THR A 241 14.61 22.58 9.29
N ASN A 242 13.97 22.73 10.45
CA ASN A 242 13.93 21.68 11.46
C ASN A 242 12.93 20.58 11.08
N GLN A 243 13.44 19.52 10.44
CA GLN A 243 12.74 18.25 10.31
C GLN A 243 12.63 17.58 11.69
N GLN A 244 11.49 16.97 11.98
CA GLN A 244 11.31 16.20 13.21
C GLN A 244 12.12 14.89 13.11
N PRO A 245 12.90 14.50 14.13
CA PRO A 245 13.62 13.23 14.13
C PRO A 245 12.61 12.07 14.12
N LEU A 246 12.98 10.96 13.47
CA LEU A 246 12.15 9.75 13.51
C LEU A 246 12.12 9.17 14.93
N PRO A 247 11.02 8.50 15.32
CA PRO A 247 10.93 7.81 16.60
C PRO A 247 12.06 6.80 16.79
N HIS A 248 12.53 6.67 18.04
CA HIS A 248 13.65 5.78 18.36
C HIS A 248 13.37 4.33 17.92
N GLY A 249 14.33 3.73 17.19
CA GLY A 249 14.22 2.36 16.69
C GLY A 249 13.50 2.22 15.34
N THR A 250 12.99 3.33 14.78
CA THR A 250 12.47 3.37 13.42
C THR A 250 13.59 3.07 12.43
N ARG A 251 13.40 2.05 11.60
CA ARG A 251 14.30 1.70 10.50
C ARG A 251 13.57 1.92 9.20
N LEU A 252 13.71 3.12 8.66
CA LEU A 252 13.11 3.54 7.40
C LEU A 252 14.22 3.84 6.40
N THR A 253 14.20 3.17 5.26
CA THR A 253 15.17 3.40 4.17
C THR A 253 14.45 3.89 2.92
N LEU A 254 14.97 4.93 2.30
CA LEU A 254 14.58 5.38 0.97
C LEU A 254 15.56 4.82 -0.07
N ARG A 255 15.06 4.28 -1.17
CA ARG A 255 15.85 3.91 -2.35
C ARG A 255 15.25 4.52 -3.61
N ARG A 256 16.08 5.02 -4.53
CA ARG A 256 15.65 5.20 -5.92
C ARG A 256 16.16 4.05 -6.74
N LEU A 257 15.23 3.39 -7.40
CA LEU A 257 15.49 2.22 -8.20
C LEU A 257 15.13 2.53 -9.65
N ARG A 258 16.01 2.15 -10.57
CA ARG A 258 15.74 2.16 -12.00
C ARG A 258 15.51 0.75 -12.49
N ILE A 259 14.31 0.49 -13.00
CA ILE A 259 13.92 -0.79 -13.56
C ILE A 259 14.17 -0.73 -15.07
N HIS A 260 15.09 -1.55 -15.56
CA HIS A 260 15.35 -1.72 -16.99
C HIS A 260 14.35 -2.74 -17.56
N LEU A 261 13.64 -2.34 -18.62
CA LEU A 261 12.58 -3.17 -19.20
C LEU A 261 13.16 -4.42 -19.87
N GLY A 262 12.71 -5.58 -19.42
CA GLY A 262 12.99 -6.85 -20.06
C GLY A 262 12.15 -7.10 -21.31
N SER A 263 12.54 -8.07 -22.14
CA SER A 263 11.78 -8.55 -23.30
C SER A 263 10.67 -9.54 -22.89
N GLN A 264 9.51 -9.03 -22.45
CA GLN A 264 8.21 -9.73 -22.33
C GLN A 264 7.06 -8.73 -22.61
N PRO A 265 5.86 -9.17 -23.03
CA PRO A 265 5.13 -8.53 -24.12
C PRO A 265 4.66 -7.13 -23.76
N THR A 266 5.02 -6.19 -24.63
CA THR A 266 4.54 -4.82 -24.57
C THR A 266 3.03 -4.77 -24.75
N LYS A 267 2.40 -3.70 -24.27
CA LYS A 267 0.99 -3.32 -24.47
C LYS A 267 0.44 -3.61 -25.87
N ALA A 268 1.31 -3.58 -26.89
CA ALA A 268 1.02 -3.86 -28.30
C ALA A 268 0.53 -5.30 -28.60
N GLN A 269 0.65 -6.26 -27.68
CA GLN A 269 0.08 -7.61 -27.88
C GLN A 269 -1.37 -7.74 -27.35
N CYS A 270 -1.93 -6.71 -26.71
CA CYS A 270 -3.36 -6.63 -26.37
C CYS A 270 -4.21 -5.97 -27.48
N GLU A 271 -3.59 -5.40 -28.51
CA GLU A 271 -4.30 -4.72 -29.60
C GLU A 271 -3.94 -5.41 -30.91
N THR A 272 -4.85 -6.24 -31.42
CA THR A 272 -4.67 -6.84 -32.74
C THR A 272 -4.96 -5.80 -33.83
N SER A 273 -4.01 -5.73 -34.76
CA SER A 273 -4.09 -5.28 -36.16
C SER A 273 -4.33 -3.79 -36.48
N SER A 274 -3.24 -3.09 -36.81
CA SER A 274 -3.06 -2.53 -38.18
C SER A 274 -1.66 -1.97 -38.45
N SER A 275 -1.04 -2.53 -39.50
CA SER A 275 -0.05 -1.98 -40.47
C SER A 275 1.15 -1.15 -39.97
N GLY A 276 2.33 -1.61 -40.39
CA GLY A 276 3.63 -1.10 -39.97
C GLY A 276 4.08 0.23 -40.57
N THR A 277 5.16 0.74 -40.00
CA THR A 277 6.24 1.42 -40.74
C THR A 277 7.51 1.27 -39.93
N SER A 278 8.56 0.74 -40.55
CA SER A 278 9.89 0.58 -39.98
C SER A 278 10.61 1.93 -39.95
N ALA A 279 10.82 2.46 -38.74
CA ALA A 279 11.70 3.61 -38.50
C ALA A 279 12.86 3.18 -37.61
N SER A 280 14.08 3.40 -38.11
CA SER A 280 15.33 3.28 -37.37
C SER A 280 15.34 4.30 -36.22
N THR A 281 15.32 3.84 -34.98
CA THR A 281 15.47 4.68 -33.79
C THR A 281 16.61 4.15 -32.94
N SER A 282 17.53 5.05 -32.56
CA SER A 282 18.51 4.79 -31.51
C SER A 282 17.79 4.26 -30.27
N SER A 283 18.16 3.07 -29.81
CA SER A 283 17.55 2.41 -28.67
C SER A 283 17.83 3.20 -27.38
N HIS A 284 17.05 4.24 -27.10
CA HIS A 284 16.91 4.72 -25.74
C HIS A 284 16.34 3.55 -24.96
N ALA A 285 17.15 2.95 -24.09
CA ALA A 285 16.69 1.91 -23.19
C ALA A 285 15.51 2.47 -22.41
N SER A 286 14.31 1.93 -22.62
CA SER A 286 13.15 2.29 -21.82
C SER A 286 13.40 1.79 -20.42
N TYR A 287 13.38 2.70 -19.45
CA TYR A 287 13.49 2.40 -18.03
C TYR A 287 12.32 2.98 -17.28
N HIS A 288 12.10 2.50 -16.06
CA HIS A 288 11.08 2.99 -15.14
C HIS A 288 11.70 3.26 -13.77
N ASP A 289 11.68 4.52 -13.34
CA ASP A 289 12.22 4.92 -12.04
C ASP A 289 11.11 4.85 -10.97
N VAL A 290 11.44 4.27 -9.82
CA VAL A 290 10.54 4.13 -8.66
C VAL A 290 11.27 4.48 -7.37
N THR A 291 10.56 5.13 -6.45
CA THR A 291 11.03 5.41 -5.09
C THR A 291 10.51 4.34 -4.15
N GLN A 292 11.39 3.57 -3.52
CA GLN A 292 11.03 2.60 -2.50
C GLN A 292 11.21 3.20 -1.10
N LEU A 293 10.16 3.17 -0.29
CA LEU A 293 10.20 3.41 1.15
C LEU A 293 10.11 2.07 1.87
N HIS A 294 11.14 1.69 2.63
CA HIS A 294 11.21 0.41 3.32
C HIS A 294 11.23 0.61 4.84
N LEU A 295 10.09 0.36 5.49
CA LEU A 295 9.97 0.33 6.95
C LEU A 295 10.22 -1.09 7.46
N ALA A 296 11.43 -1.33 7.99
CA ALA A 296 11.90 -2.64 8.44
C ALA A 296 11.74 -2.86 9.95
N SER A 297 11.33 -1.83 10.71
CA SER A 297 11.17 -1.88 12.18
C SER A 297 9.80 -2.33 12.65
N TRP A 298 8.78 -2.38 11.78
CA TRP A 298 7.42 -2.76 12.19
C TRP A 298 7.42 -4.19 12.77
N PRO A 299 7.02 -4.38 14.04
CA PRO A 299 7.14 -5.67 14.73
C PRO A 299 6.17 -6.74 14.22
N ASP A 300 6.55 -8.01 14.41
CA ASP A 300 5.80 -9.21 14.02
C ASP A 300 4.41 -9.28 14.66
N PHE A 301 4.33 -8.90 15.93
CA PHE A 301 3.11 -8.92 16.73
C PHE A 301 2.83 -7.50 17.22
N GLY A 302 1.56 -7.09 17.13
CA GLY A 302 1.13 -5.75 17.50
C GLY A 302 1.30 -4.74 16.37
N THR A 303 1.56 -3.50 16.76
CA THR A 303 1.62 -2.33 15.88
C THR A 303 2.93 -1.57 16.12
N ASP A 304 3.35 -0.78 15.13
CA ASP A 304 4.38 0.23 15.36
C ASP A 304 3.78 1.41 16.17
N SER A 305 4.58 2.41 16.52
CA SER A 305 4.06 3.63 17.14
C SER A 305 3.27 4.47 16.13
N ILE A 306 2.35 5.30 16.64
CA ILE A 306 1.60 6.25 15.81
C ILE A 306 2.58 7.23 15.15
N ASP A 307 3.59 7.70 15.88
CA ASP A 307 4.62 8.61 15.34
C ASP A 307 5.41 7.99 14.18
N THR A 308 5.70 6.68 14.21
CA THR A 308 6.40 5.98 13.13
C THR A 308 5.50 5.91 11.90
N LEU A 309 4.22 5.58 12.10
CA LEU A 309 3.23 5.57 11.04
C LEU A 309 3.07 6.96 10.42
N ASP A 310 2.97 8.01 11.25
CA ASP A 310 2.87 9.39 10.78
C ASP A 310 4.07 9.80 9.94
N SER A 311 5.28 9.49 10.43
CA SER A 311 6.51 9.77 9.70
C SER A 311 6.59 9.03 8.37
N LEU A 312 6.14 7.78 8.32
CA LEU A 312 6.08 7.01 7.07
C LEU A 312 5.10 7.65 6.07
N LEU A 313 3.90 8.02 6.54
CA LEU A 313 2.89 8.65 5.69
C LEU A 313 3.38 10.01 5.16
N ASP A 314 4.12 10.79 5.96
CA ASP A 314 4.74 12.05 5.51
C ASP A 314 5.74 11.80 4.37
N TRP A 315 6.55 10.75 4.49
CA TRP A 315 7.49 10.35 3.43
C TRP A 315 6.78 9.82 2.18
N ILE A 316 5.64 9.14 2.33
CA ILE A 316 4.80 8.72 1.19
C ILE A 316 4.30 9.97 0.45
N ASP A 317 3.69 10.90 1.17
CA ASP A 317 3.17 12.16 0.60
C ASP A 317 4.28 12.95 -0.11
N HIS A 318 5.46 13.04 0.50
CA HIS A 318 6.62 13.70 -0.07
C HIS A 318 7.09 13.02 -1.37
N ALA A 319 7.27 11.69 -1.36
CA ALA A 319 7.71 10.93 -2.53
C ALA A 319 6.70 11.05 -3.69
N GLN A 320 5.41 11.11 -3.40
CA GLN A 320 4.38 11.34 -4.41
C GLN A 320 4.47 12.75 -5.02
N GLN A 321 4.64 13.77 -4.19
CA GLN A 321 4.80 15.15 -4.66
C GLN A 321 6.04 15.31 -5.55
N GLU A 322 7.17 14.73 -5.16
CA GLU A 322 8.39 14.74 -5.98
C GLU A 322 8.18 14.03 -7.32
N ALA A 323 7.51 12.88 -7.32
CA ALA A 323 7.20 12.15 -8.55
C ALA A 323 6.31 12.96 -9.51
N GLN A 324 5.34 13.71 -8.97
CA GLN A 324 4.49 14.61 -9.75
C GLN A 324 5.24 15.85 -10.27
N HIS A 325 6.27 16.33 -9.57
CA HIS A 325 7.08 17.47 -10.03
C HIS A 325 8.08 17.08 -11.12
N ASN A 326 8.60 15.85 -11.09
CA ASN A 326 9.59 15.35 -12.04
C ASN A 326 8.98 14.74 -13.32
N GLY A 327 7.66 14.60 -13.40
CA GLY A 327 6.92 14.11 -14.56
C GLY A 327 5.73 15.01 -14.93
N GLN A 328 5.20 14.89 -16.16
CA GLN A 328 3.97 15.61 -16.52
C GLN A 328 2.84 15.24 -15.55
N SER A 329 2.17 16.25 -15.01
CA SER A 329 0.97 16.15 -14.17
C SER A 329 -0.12 15.38 -14.93
N SER A 330 -0.09 14.06 -14.81
CA SER A 330 -1.05 13.16 -15.42
C SER A 330 -2.13 12.89 -14.40
N SER A 331 -3.33 13.36 -14.70
CA SER A 331 -4.54 12.87 -14.06
C SER A 331 -5.02 11.66 -14.88
N PRO A 332 -5.33 10.52 -14.26
CA PRO A 332 -5.33 10.25 -12.82
C PRO A 332 -3.93 9.98 -12.24
N LEU A 333 -3.77 10.19 -10.93
CA LEU A 333 -2.52 9.93 -10.20
C LEU A 333 -2.09 8.46 -10.33
N PRO A 334 -0.79 8.17 -10.52
CA PRO A 334 -0.30 6.80 -10.48
C PRO A 334 -0.61 6.11 -9.13
N PRO A 335 -0.87 4.78 -9.14
CA PRO A 335 -1.14 4.05 -7.91
C PRO A 335 0.09 4.00 -7.00
N ILE A 336 -0.13 4.10 -5.69
CA ILE A 336 0.91 3.78 -4.70
C ILE A 336 0.90 2.27 -4.50
N TRP A 337 2.04 1.62 -4.72
CA TRP A 337 2.17 0.19 -4.49
C TRP A 337 2.64 -0.07 -3.07
N ILE A 338 1.88 -0.82 -2.28
CA ILE A 338 2.19 -1.13 -0.88
C ILE A 338 2.19 -2.64 -0.67
N HIS A 339 3.24 -3.16 -0.05
CA HIS A 339 3.31 -4.56 0.33
C HIS A 339 3.94 -4.75 1.72
N CYS A 340 3.55 -5.84 2.36
CA CYS A 340 4.23 -6.39 3.53
C CYS A 340 4.63 -7.82 3.17
N SER A 341 4.47 -8.79 4.06
CA SER A 341 4.66 -10.20 3.68
C SER A 341 3.48 -10.74 2.87
N ALA A 342 2.28 -10.77 3.46
CA ALA A 342 1.05 -11.24 2.79
C ALA A 342 0.29 -10.14 2.03
N GLY A 343 0.57 -8.88 2.35
CA GLY A 343 -0.09 -7.73 1.74
C GLY A 343 -1.47 -7.39 2.30
N VAL A 344 -1.78 -7.77 3.55
CA VAL A 344 -3.12 -7.57 4.14
C VAL A 344 -3.10 -6.85 5.49
N GLY A 345 -2.19 -7.22 6.40
CA GLY A 345 -2.07 -6.59 7.73
C GLY A 345 -1.53 -5.17 7.70
N ARG A 346 -0.20 -5.01 7.79
CA ARG A 346 0.48 -3.70 7.76
C ARG A 346 0.13 -2.87 6.52
N SER A 347 0.01 -3.53 5.35
CA SER A 347 -0.43 -2.88 4.11
C SER A 347 -1.82 -2.27 4.23
N GLY A 348 -2.78 -3.01 4.81
CA GLY A 348 -4.12 -2.47 5.05
C GLY A 348 -4.11 -1.31 6.04
N THR A 349 -3.30 -1.39 7.09
CA THR A 349 -3.14 -0.29 8.06
C THR A 349 -2.62 0.98 7.39
N VAL A 350 -1.52 0.90 6.63
CA VAL A 350 -0.93 2.08 5.97
C VAL A 350 -1.86 2.65 4.91
N ILE A 351 -2.49 1.82 4.07
CA ILE A 351 -3.44 2.32 3.06
C ILE A 351 -4.64 2.99 3.74
N ALA A 352 -5.21 2.38 4.78
CA ALA A 352 -6.34 2.96 5.50
C ALA A 352 -5.97 4.29 6.16
N SER A 353 -4.84 4.37 6.87
CA SER A 353 -4.37 5.62 7.48
C SER A 353 -4.08 6.70 6.46
N HIS A 354 -3.52 6.35 5.29
CA HIS A 354 -3.30 7.31 4.22
C HIS A 354 -4.62 7.87 3.68
N ILE A 355 -5.62 7.01 3.44
CA ILE A 355 -6.97 7.45 3.02
C ILE A 355 -7.60 8.36 4.08
N LEU A 356 -7.55 7.95 5.35
CA LEU A 356 -8.17 8.67 6.46
C LEU A 356 -7.50 10.03 6.72
N ARG A 357 -6.17 10.12 6.62
CA ARG A 357 -5.41 11.38 6.76
C ARG A 357 -5.83 12.43 5.73
N HIS A 358 -6.07 12.00 4.49
CA HIS A 358 -6.46 12.88 3.38
C HIS A 358 -7.98 13.04 3.27
N HIS A 359 -8.74 12.46 4.21
CA HIS A 359 -10.18 12.60 4.26
C HIS A 359 -10.56 14.02 4.73
N PRO A 360 -11.46 14.74 4.04
CA PRO A 360 -11.97 16.01 4.55
C PRO A 360 -12.69 15.77 5.90
N GLN A 361 -12.14 16.27 6.99
CA GLN A 361 -12.84 16.31 8.27
C GLN A 361 -14.12 17.13 8.07
N ALA A 362 -15.29 16.50 8.22
CA ALA A 362 -16.56 17.19 8.09
C ALA A 362 -16.64 18.27 9.18
N SER A 363 -16.67 19.55 8.78
CA SER A 363 -17.04 20.61 9.71
C SER A 363 -18.43 20.29 10.26
N LEU A 364 -18.55 20.26 11.59
CA LEU A 364 -19.75 19.88 12.37
C LEU A 364 -20.95 20.83 12.19
N SER A 365 -21.16 21.40 11.02
CA SER A 365 -22.18 22.42 10.74
C SER A 365 -23.01 22.09 9.49
N SER A 366 -23.81 21.02 9.53
CA SER A 366 -25.09 20.97 8.82
C SER A 366 -25.92 19.76 9.28
N SER A 367 -27.23 19.96 9.34
CA SER A 367 -28.25 19.09 9.94
C SER A 367 -28.57 17.79 9.17
N SER A 368 -27.66 17.34 8.31
CA SER A 368 -27.65 16.01 7.69
C SER A 368 -26.21 15.54 7.63
N THR A 369 -25.84 14.53 8.43
CA THR A 369 -24.44 14.25 8.76
C THR A 369 -23.64 13.79 7.52
N PRO A 370 -22.64 14.57 7.02
CA PRO A 370 -21.83 14.22 5.84
C PRO A 370 -21.17 12.83 5.94
N GLN A 371 -20.92 12.38 7.16
CA GLN A 371 -20.39 11.06 7.48
C GLN A 371 -21.28 9.89 7.05
N SER A 372 -22.61 10.06 7.09
CA SER A 372 -23.53 9.01 6.62
C SER A 372 -23.39 8.77 5.12
N GLN A 373 -23.13 9.83 4.34
CA GLN A 373 -22.95 9.75 2.89
C GLN A 373 -21.63 9.08 2.51
N LEU A 374 -20.55 9.35 3.24
CA LEU A 374 -19.27 8.67 3.02
C LEU A 374 -19.37 7.19 3.35
N PHE A 375 -19.97 6.84 4.50
CA PHE A 375 -20.14 5.45 4.90
C PHE A 375 -20.99 4.69 3.86
N ASP A 376 -22.05 5.31 3.36
CA ASP A 376 -22.87 4.76 2.28
C ASP A 376 -22.10 4.58 0.97
N ALA A 377 -21.24 5.53 0.61
CA ALA A 377 -20.40 5.45 -0.60
C ALA A 377 -19.27 4.41 -0.47
N ALA A 378 -18.64 4.31 0.71
CA ALA A 378 -17.55 3.39 0.99
C ALA A 378 -18.04 1.94 1.17
N VAL A 379 -19.28 1.76 1.62
CA VAL A 379 -19.89 0.44 1.82
C VAL A 379 -21.20 0.40 1.04
N PRO A 380 -21.18 0.26 -0.30
CA PRO A 380 -22.37 0.40 -1.13
C PRO A 380 -23.44 -0.68 -0.88
N ASP A 381 -23.03 -1.86 -0.39
CA ASP A 381 -23.95 -2.95 -0.04
C ASP A 381 -24.73 -2.64 1.25
N ARG A 382 -26.06 -2.60 1.14
CA ARG A 382 -26.94 -2.20 2.24
C ARG A 382 -26.96 -3.21 3.38
N GLU A 383 -26.86 -4.50 3.07
CA GLU A 383 -26.87 -5.57 4.08
C GLU A 383 -25.60 -5.51 4.93
N ALA A 384 -24.45 -5.33 4.29
CA ALA A 384 -23.16 -5.10 4.94
C ALA A 384 -23.21 -3.86 5.85
N ARG A 385 -23.80 -2.74 5.40
CA ARG A 385 -23.98 -1.56 6.25
C ARG A 385 -24.81 -1.86 7.48
N ASN A 386 -25.98 -2.47 7.31
CA ASN A 386 -26.86 -2.85 8.41
C ASN A 386 -26.19 -3.83 9.38
N PHE A 387 -25.30 -4.69 8.87
CA PHE A 387 -24.54 -5.64 9.68
C PHE A 387 -23.43 -4.98 10.50
N LEU A 388 -22.77 -3.95 9.96
CA LEU A 388 -21.67 -3.23 10.60
C LEU A 388 -22.14 -2.18 11.62
N LEU A 389 -23.21 -1.44 11.32
CA LEU A 389 -23.73 -0.34 12.15
C LEU A 389 -23.91 -0.67 13.64
N PRO A 390 -24.39 -1.87 14.05
CA PRO A 390 -24.57 -2.19 15.46
C PRO A 390 -23.29 -2.15 16.30
N ALA A 391 -22.11 -2.46 15.73
CA ALA A 391 -20.83 -2.34 16.46
C ALA A 391 -20.44 -0.89 16.77
N LEU A 392 -20.97 0.06 15.99
CA LEU A 392 -20.55 1.46 16.02
C LEU A 392 -21.32 2.26 17.08
N ALA A 393 -22.42 1.72 17.61
CA ALA A 393 -23.28 2.38 18.59
C ALA A 393 -22.82 2.12 20.04
N ALA A 394 -22.61 3.18 20.82
CA ALA A 394 -22.40 3.12 22.26
C ALA A 394 -23.75 3.23 23.02
N GLY A 395 -23.91 2.43 24.09
CA GLY A 395 -24.86 2.65 25.19
C GLY A 395 -26.36 2.58 24.87
N GLY A 396 -27.01 1.45 25.20
CA GLY A 396 -28.47 1.36 25.44
C GLY A 396 -29.41 2.04 24.42
N GLU A 397 -30.57 2.50 24.89
CA GLU A 397 -31.65 3.07 24.05
C GLU A 397 -31.28 4.41 23.37
N ASN A 398 -30.15 5.04 23.71
CA ASN A 398 -29.70 6.31 23.13
C ASN A 398 -28.34 6.15 22.44
N ARG A 399 -28.35 5.47 21.29
CA ARG A 399 -27.16 5.08 20.50
C ARG A 399 -26.37 6.30 20.01
N THR A 400 -25.31 6.68 20.72
CA THR A 400 -24.32 7.62 20.19
C THR A 400 -23.28 6.84 19.38
N ILE A 401 -23.08 7.22 18.12
CA ILE A 401 -22.12 6.57 17.21
C ILE A 401 -20.83 7.39 17.18
N ASP A 402 -19.68 6.75 17.43
CA ASP A 402 -18.38 7.40 17.32
C ASP A 402 -18.04 7.65 15.83
N PRO A 403 -17.96 8.91 15.39
CA PRO A 403 -17.69 9.24 14.00
C PRO A 403 -16.34 8.68 13.51
N THR A 404 -15.28 8.78 14.31
CA THR A 404 -13.95 8.33 13.91
C THR A 404 -13.91 6.83 13.71
N LEU A 405 -14.61 6.07 14.57
CA LEU A 405 -14.72 4.62 14.40
C LEU A 405 -15.53 4.25 13.14
N VAL A 406 -16.59 5.01 12.82
CA VAL A 406 -17.35 4.82 11.57
C VAL A 406 -16.42 4.93 10.36
N ASP A 407 -15.61 5.99 10.28
CA ASP A 407 -14.73 6.22 9.13
C ASP A 407 -13.64 5.14 9.03
N CYS A 408 -13.09 4.72 10.17
CA CYS A 408 -12.15 3.59 10.21
C CYS A 408 -12.80 2.30 9.67
N VAL A 409 -14.01 1.98 10.12
CA VAL A 409 -14.71 0.75 9.69
C VAL A 409 -15.15 0.83 8.23
N ALA A 410 -15.63 1.98 7.76
CA ALA A 410 -15.98 2.19 6.34
C ALA A 410 -14.75 2.00 5.45
N THR A 411 -13.63 2.61 5.83
CA THR A 411 -12.37 2.52 5.09
C THR A 411 -11.89 1.07 5.02
N VAL A 412 -11.89 0.35 6.15
CA VAL A 412 -11.46 -1.06 6.15
C VAL A 412 -12.42 -1.95 5.36
N ALA A 413 -13.74 -1.74 5.47
CA ALA A 413 -14.73 -2.47 4.69
C ALA A 413 -14.57 -2.22 3.17
N TYR A 414 -14.25 -0.98 2.77
CA TYR A 414 -13.93 -0.62 1.39
C TYR A 414 -12.67 -1.34 0.91
N LEU A 415 -11.57 -1.31 1.68
CA LEU A 415 -10.35 -2.05 1.31
C LEU A 415 -10.61 -3.56 1.18
N ARG A 416 -11.43 -4.12 2.07
CA ARG A 416 -11.83 -5.55 2.06
C ARG A 416 -12.70 -5.95 0.88
N HIS A 417 -13.32 -5.00 0.20
CA HIS A 417 -13.97 -5.24 -1.10
C HIS A 417 -12.94 -5.63 -2.18
N PHE A 418 -11.76 -5.01 -2.20
CA PHE A 418 -10.71 -5.26 -3.22
C PHE A 418 -9.67 -6.31 -2.80
N ARG A 419 -9.40 -6.42 -1.50
CA ARG A 419 -8.46 -7.43 -0.97
C ARG A 419 -8.95 -7.96 0.38
N PRO A 420 -9.19 -9.27 0.54
CA PRO A 420 -9.74 -9.80 1.79
C PRO A 420 -8.75 -9.64 2.94
N SER A 421 -9.27 -9.59 4.18
CA SER A 421 -8.45 -9.52 5.41
C SER A 421 -7.55 -8.29 5.55
N MET A 422 -7.77 -7.24 4.77
CA MET A 422 -7.08 -5.95 4.95
C MET A 422 -7.32 -5.44 6.37
N VAL A 423 -6.25 -5.01 7.05
CA VAL A 423 -6.20 -4.81 8.50
C VAL A 423 -6.53 -6.13 9.20
N GLN A 424 -5.48 -6.91 9.50
CA GLN A 424 -5.58 -8.33 9.84
C GLN A 424 -5.74 -8.58 11.35
N ALA A 425 -5.48 -7.58 12.19
CA ALA A 425 -5.55 -7.70 13.66
C ALA A 425 -6.33 -6.55 14.30
N GLN A 426 -6.98 -6.83 15.44
CA GLN A 426 -7.72 -5.82 16.20
C GLN A 426 -6.83 -4.64 16.60
N GLN A 427 -5.58 -4.90 17.00
CA GLN A 427 -4.62 -3.86 17.39
C GLN A 427 -4.32 -2.90 16.21
N GLN A 428 -4.36 -3.40 14.97
CA GLN A 428 -4.18 -2.56 13.78
C GLN A 428 -5.38 -1.65 13.55
N LEU A 429 -6.61 -2.12 13.79
CA LEU A 429 -7.80 -1.26 13.74
C LEU A 429 -7.78 -0.22 14.87
N ALA A 430 -7.35 -0.62 16.08
CA ALA A 430 -7.17 0.31 17.19
C ALA A 430 -6.14 1.39 16.86
N MET A 431 -5.05 1.04 16.17
CA MET A 431 -4.05 2.02 15.71
C MET A 431 -4.64 3.01 14.71
N LEU A 432 -5.48 2.59 13.76
CA LEU A 432 -6.18 3.50 12.85
C LEU A 432 -7.03 4.52 13.62
N TYR A 433 -7.80 4.01 14.58
CA TYR A 433 -8.69 4.83 15.39
C TYR A 433 -7.92 5.83 16.26
N GLN A 434 -6.83 5.41 16.88
CA GLN A 434 -5.96 6.27 17.67
C GLN A 434 -5.25 7.33 16.82
N HIS A 435 -4.76 6.95 15.64
CA HIS A 435 -4.12 7.86 14.68
C HIS A 435 -5.04 9.02 14.31
N MET A 436 -6.30 8.73 14.01
CA MET A 436 -7.31 9.75 13.70
C MET A 436 -7.72 10.61 14.90
N HIS A 437 -7.66 10.07 16.12
CA HIS A 437 -7.94 10.81 17.35
C HIS A 437 -6.81 11.75 17.79
N VAL A 438 -5.56 11.41 17.48
CA VAL A 438 -4.40 12.29 17.77
C VAL A 438 -4.29 13.40 16.72
N ALA A 439 -4.75 13.15 15.49
CA ALA A 439 -4.71 14.11 14.39
C ALA A 439 -5.87 15.14 14.40
N ALA A 440 -6.94 14.88 15.15
CA ALA A 440 -8.10 15.77 15.34
C ALA A 440 -7.95 16.63 16.60
#